data_AF-A0A7S0QJZ0-F1
#
_entry.id   AF-A0A7S0QJZ0-F1
#
_cell.length_a   1.000
_cell.length_b   1.000
_cell.length_c   1.000
_cell.angle_alpha   90.00
_cell.angle_beta   90.00
_cell.angle_gamma   90.00
#
_symmetry.space_group_name_H-M   'P 1'
#
loop_
_entity.id
_entity.type
_entity.pdbx_description
1 polymer ?
#
loop_
_entity_poly.entity_id
_entity_poly.type
_entity_poly.pdbx_seq_one_letter_code
_entity_poly.pdbx_strand_id
1 'polypeptide(L)'
;GRVPGGMLPENPKPPMLNYGFRTWHNFLNCAADDGKAMEKLLQDAKTVFSARNGRPGQSYSAGETYFLPAAMTPRCGLERLARAVFNLHAGALVPGEDYDANLSGAEWWTLVLDGQDDVGFHWDRDYALEDDGLHVHPHIS
;
A
#
# COMPACT_ATOMS: atom_id res chain seq x y z
N GLY A 1 -16.26 -10.64 22.93
CA GLY A 1 -16.86 -9.47 22.28
C GLY A 1 -17.00 -9.76 20.80
N ARG A 2 -18.12 -9.42 20.17
CA ARG A 2 -18.37 -9.66 18.74
C ARG A 2 -17.50 -8.73 17.88
N VAL A 3 -16.83 -9.29 16.88
CA VAL A 3 -16.36 -8.56 15.69
C VAL A 3 -17.52 -8.52 14.68
N PRO A 4 -17.69 -7.45 13.89
CA PRO A 4 -18.66 -7.43 12.80
C PRO A 4 -18.37 -8.57 11.81
N GLY A 5 -19.31 -9.49 11.62
CA GLY A 5 -19.24 -10.55 10.60
C GLY A 5 -19.26 -12.01 11.09
N GLY A 6 -19.12 -12.31 12.39
CA GLY A 6 -19.24 -13.69 12.87
C GLY A 6 -18.62 -13.98 14.23
N MET A 7 -18.85 -15.19 14.76
CA MET A 7 -18.12 -15.70 15.92
C MET A 7 -16.66 -15.94 15.54
N LEU A 8 -15.74 -15.51 16.41
CA LEU A 8 -14.33 -15.88 16.31
C LEU A 8 -14.23 -17.42 16.34
N PRO A 9 -13.44 -18.04 15.45
CA PRO A 9 -13.26 -19.50 15.46
C PRO A 9 -12.65 -19.95 16.80
N GLU A 10 -13.08 -21.10 17.31
CA GLU A 10 -12.61 -21.66 18.60
C GLU A 10 -11.10 -21.89 18.66
N ASN A 11 -10.44 -22.00 17.49
CA ASN A 11 -8.99 -22.04 17.33
C ASN A 11 -8.57 -21.06 16.23
N PRO A 12 -8.37 -19.76 16.54
CA PRO A 12 -7.86 -18.83 15.56
C PRO A 12 -6.44 -19.26 15.20
N LYS A 13 -6.24 -19.66 13.93
CA LYS A 13 -4.89 -19.89 13.44
C LYS A 13 -4.17 -18.53 13.45
N PRO A 14 -2.92 -18.45 13.96
CA PRO A 14 -2.14 -17.23 13.78
C PRO A 14 -2.08 -16.91 12.28
N PRO A 15 -2.15 -15.61 11.90
CA PRO A 15 -2.02 -15.25 10.50
C PRO A 15 -0.72 -15.85 9.96
N MET A 16 -0.80 -16.52 8.80
CA MET A 16 0.41 -16.95 8.12
C MET A 16 1.13 -15.71 7.61
N LEU A 17 2.08 -15.23 8.40
CA LEU A 17 2.90 -14.08 8.02
C LEU A 17 3.85 -14.49 6.90
N ASN A 18 3.70 -13.84 5.75
CA ASN A 18 4.60 -14.06 4.62
C ASN A 18 5.87 -13.20 4.78
N TYR A 19 6.87 -13.76 5.45
CA TYR A 19 8.19 -13.13 5.61
C TYR A 19 9.00 -13.06 4.30
N GLY A 20 8.57 -13.74 3.23
CA GLY A 20 9.19 -13.67 1.90
C GLY A 20 8.81 -12.41 1.10
N PHE A 21 7.73 -11.73 1.47
CA PHE A 21 7.31 -10.44 0.91
C PHE A 21 8.10 -9.26 1.52
N ARG A 22 9.31 -9.49 2.05
CA ARG A 22 9.95 -8.51 2.94
C ARG A 22 10.73 -7.38 2.29
N THR A 23 11.07 -7.39 1.00
CA THR A 23 11.74 -6.22 0.40
C THR A 23 11.62 -6.20 -1.13
N TRP A 24 11.70 -5.00 -1.69
CA TRP A 24 11.61 -4.62 -3.11
C TRP A 24 12.41 -5.44 -4.13
N HIS A 25 13.37 -6.27 -3.71
CA HIS A 25 14.28 -7.00 -4.59
C HIS A 25 13.55 -8.04 -5.48
N ASN A 26 12.38 -8.51 -5.07
CA ASN A 26 11.56 -9.42 -5.87
C ASN A 26 10.64 -8.70 -6.87
N PHE A 27 10.46 -7.38 -6.73
CA PHE A 27 9.54 -6.59 -7.56
C PHE A 27 10.27 -5.68 -8.55
N LEU A 28 11.47 -5.23 -8.18
CA LEU A 28 12.36 -4.47 -9.02
C LEU A 28 13.41 -5.44 -9.56
N ASN A 29 13.41 -5.68 -10.87
CA ASN A 29 14.46 -6.47 -11.51
C ASN A 29 15.74 -5.62 -11.60
N CYS A 30 16.41 -5.41 -10.47
CA CYS A 30 17.61 -4.58 -10.39
C CYS A 30 18.75 -5.06 -11.30
N ALA A 31 18.76 -6.35 -11.67
CA ALA A 31 19.72 -6.94 -12.59
C ALA A 31 19.49 -6.53 -14.05
N ALA A 32 18.24 -6.23 -14.44
CA ALA A 32 17.90 -5.77 -15.78
C ALA A 32 18.11 -4.25 -15.97
N ASP A 33 18.21 -3.48 -14.89
CA ASP A 33 18.31 -2.02 -14.89
C ASP A 33 19.74 -1.53 -14.56
N ASP A 34 20.78 -2.27 -14.94
CA ASP A 34 22.20 -1.94 -14.70
C ASP A 34 22.55 -1.61 -13.22
N GLY A 35 21.79 -2.18 -12.27
CA GLY A 35 21.92 -1.87 -10.84
C GLY A 35 21.38 -0.51 -10.40
N LYS A 36 20.79 0.28 -11.31
CA LYS A 36 20.25 1.63 -11.05
C LYS A 36 18.75 1.67 -10.76
N ALA A 37 18.06 0.54 -10.78
CA ALA A 37 16.62 0.45 -10.51
C ALA A 37 16.22 1.18 -9.22
N MET A 38 16.99 0.99 -8.15
CA MET A 38 16.70 1.59 -6.85
C MET A 38 16.86 3.11 -6.87
N GLU A 39 17.95 3.62 -7.46
CA GLU A 39 18.17 5.06 -7.59
C GLU A 39 17.06 5.72 -8.43
N LYS A 40 16.68 5.08 -9.53
CA LYS A 40 15.57 5.54 -10.36
C LYS A 40 14.25 5.53 -9.59
N LEU A 41 13.96 4.47 -8.84
CA LEU A 41 12.74 4.39 -8.05
C LEU A 41 12.68 5.48 -6.97
N LEU A 42 13.79 5.72 -6.27
CA LEU A 42 13.90 6.80 -5.29
C LEU A 42 13.68 8.16 -5.94
N GLN A 43 14.22 8.38 -7.14
CA GLN A 43 14.01 9.62 -7.88
C GLN A 43 12.57 9.78 -8.38
N ASP A 44 11.96 8.71 -8.88
CA ASP A 44 10.55 8.68 -9.27
C ASP A 44 9.67 8.98 -8.04
N ALA A 45 9.96 8.37 -6.89
CA ALA A 45 9.23 8.57 -5.63
C ALA A 45 9.30 10.02 -5.14
N LYS A 46 10.49 10.65 -5.20
CA LYS A 46 10.68 12.08 -4.91
C LYS A 46 9.88 12.97 -5.85
N THR A 47 9.78 12.58 -7.12
CA THR A 47 9.09 13.37 -8.15
C THR A 47 7.58 13.39 -7.91
N VAL A 48 6.99 12.26 -7.51
CA VAL A 48 5.54 12.16 -7.27
C VAL A 48 5.12 12.39 -5.81
N PHE A 49 6.09 12.61 -4.91
CA PHE A 49 5.81 12.92 -3.50
C PHE A 49 5.30 14.36 -3.35
N SER A 50 3.97 14.49 -3.39
CA SER A 50 3.27 15.75 -3.18
C SER A 50 2.60 15.84 -1.81
N ALA A 51 2.47 14.71 -1.08
CA ALA A 51 1.86 14.60 0.24
C ALA A 51 2.74 15.21 1.35
N ARG A 52 2.90 16.54 1.33
CA ARG A 52 3.69 17.27 2.33
C ARG A 52 2.85 17.59 3.56
N ASN A 53 3.54 17.84 4.69
CA ASN A 53 2.91 18.18 5.97
C ASN A 53 1.74 19.16 5.79
N GLY A 54 0.62 18.86 6.45
CA GLY A 54 -0.58 19.69 6.41
C GLY A 54 -0.27 21.14 6.80
N ARG A 55 -1.03 22.09 6.25
CA ARG A 55 -0.92 23.49 6.68
C ARG A 55 -1.31 23.59 8.17
N PRO A 56 -0.82 24.61 8.90
CA PRO A 56 -1.23 24.82 10.29
C PRO A 56 -2.76 24.82 10.41
N GLY A 57 -3.31 23.90 11.21
CA GLY A 57 -4.76 23.72 11.40
C GLY A 57 -5.41 22.60 10.56
N GLN A 58 -4.66 21.82 9.78
CA GLN A 58 -5.15 20.61 9.11
C GLN A 58 -4.62 19.35 9.79
N SER A 59 -5.52 18.38 10.02
CA SER A 59 -5.18 17.07 10.62
C SER A 59 -4.50 16.10 9.65
N TYR A 60 -4.60 16.35 8.34
CA TYR A 60 -4.14 15.44 7.28
C TYR A 60 -3.21 16.15 6.31
N SER A 61 -2.28 15.39 5.72
CA SER A 61 -1.37 15.88 4.69
C SER A 61 -2.17 16.27 3.43
N ALA A 62 -1.73 17.33 2.76
CA ALA A 62 -2.26 17.70 1.45
C ALA A 62 -1.35 17.09 0.38
N GLY A 63 -1.92 16.43 -0.63
CA GLY A 63 -1.17 15.75 -1.68
C GLY A 63 -2.05 15.01 -2.66
N GLU A 64 -1.41 14.34 -3.61
CA GLU A 64 -2.07 13.52 -4.62
C GLU A 64 -1.86 12.04 -4.30
N THR A 65 -2.92 11.26 -4.43
CA THR A 65 -2.84 9.81 -4.53
C THR A 65 -3.02 9.40 -5.99
N TYR A 66 -2.56 8.20 -6.32
CA TYR A 66 -2.63 7.65 -7.66
C TYR A 66 -3.35 6.30 -7.62
N PHE A 67 -4.17 6.02 -8.61
CA PHE A 67 -4.87 4.75 -8.71
C PHE A 67 -4.38 3.93 -9.92
N LEU A 68 -4.10 2.65 -9.69
CA LEU A 68 -3.79 1.67 -10.74
C LEU A 68 -4.88 0.58 -10.77
N PRO A 69 -5.84 0.64 -11.70
CA PRO A 69 -6.83 -0.42 -11.92
C PRO A 69 -6.16 -1.77 -12.16
N ALA A 70 -6.74 -2.87 -11.71
CA ALA A 70 -6.21 -4.23 -11.81
C ALA A 70 -5.92 -4.65 -13.27
N ALA A 71 -6.77 -4.23 -14.19
CA ALA A 71 -6.66 -4.54 -15.62
C ALA A 71 -5.60 -3.69 -16.36
N MET A 72 -5.08 -2.62 -15.74
CA MET A 72 -4.18 -1.69 -16.42
C MET A 72 -2.71 -2.16 -16.42
N THR A 73 -2.00 -1.96 -17.52
CA THR A 73 -0.54 -2.19 -17.57
C THR A 73 0.21 -1.11 -16.79
N PRO A 74 1.10 -1.47 -15.84
CA PRO A 74 1.93 -0.49 -15.13
C PRO A 74 2.82 0.33 -16.06
N ARG A 75 2.80 1.66 -15.89
CA ARG A 75 3.53 2.65 -16.69
C ARG A 75 4.93 2.93 -16.14
N CYS A 76 5.13 2.78 -14.84
CA CYS A 76 6.40 3.09 -14.16
C CYS A 76 6.76 2.05 -13.09
N GLY A 77 7.92 2.22 -12.45
CA GLY A 77 8.39 1.33 -11.37
C GLY A 77 7.48 1.34 -10.14
N LEU A 78 6.93 2.51 -9.79
CA LEU A 78 6.02 2.66 -8.65
C LEU A 78 4.70 1.91 -8.88
N GLU A 79 4.12 2.01 -10.09
CA GLU A 79 2.94 1.24 -10.45
C GLU A 79 3.20 -0.28 -10.49
N ARG A 80 4.42 -0.71 -10.86
CA ARG A 80 4.79 -2.13 -10.77
C ARG A 80 4.79 -2.62 -9.32
N LEU A 81 5.26 -1.80 -8.38
CA LEU A 81 5.19 -2.11 -6.95
C LEU A 81 3.73 -2.16 -6.48
N ALA A 82 2.91 -1.16 -6.82
CA ALA A 82 1.50 -1.13 -6.47
C ALA A 82 0.74 -2.36 -7.00
N ARG A 83 0.99 -2.75 -8.26
CA ARG A 83 0.45 -3.99 -8.86
C ARG A 83 0.88 -5.24 -8.08
N ALA A 84 2.15 -5.32 -7.68
CA ALA A 84 2.65 -6.48 -6.95
C ALA A 84 1.98 -6.63 -5.57
N VAL A 85 1.77 -5.52 -4.86
CA VAL A 85 1.01 -5.50 -3.60
C VAL A 85 -0.43 -5.94 -3.84
N PHE A 86 -1.12 -5.37 -4.84
CA PHE A 86 -2.47 -5.77 -5.19
C PHE A 86 -2.56 -7.27 -5.48
N ASN A 87 -1.69 -7.79 -6.34
CA ASN A 87 -1.69 -9.21 -6.71
C ASN A 87 -1.40 -10.13 -5.53
N LEU A 88 -0.58 -9.71 -4.55
CA LEU A 88 -0.38 -10.48 -3.33
C LEU A 88 -1.69 -10.63 -2.56
N HIS A 89 -2.39 -9.52 -2.33
CA HIS A 89 -3.59 -9.51 -1.50
C HIS A 89 -4.82 -10.09 -2.21
N ALA A 90 -4.93 -9.87 -3.52
CA ALA A 90 -6.00 -10.38 -4.35
C ALA A 90 -5.70 -11.77 -4.96
N GLY A 91 -4.57 -12.39 -4.63
CA GLY A 91 -4.09 -13.61 -5.32
C GLY A 91 -5.00 -14.84 -5.20
N ALA A 92 -5.90 -14.86 -4.21
CA ALA A 92 -6.92 -15.90 -4.04
C ALA A 92 -8.29 -15.54 -4.63
N LEU A 93 -8.44 -14.32 -5.18
CA LEU A 93 -9.69 -13.78 -5.71
C LEU A 93 -9.76 -13.94 -7.23
N VAL A 94 -10.95 -14.19 -7.75
CA VAL A 94 -11.23 -14.37 -9.17
C VAL A 94 -11.76 -13.05 -9.77
N PRO A 95 -11.07 -12.44 -10.74
CA PRO A 95 -11.55 -11.24 -11.42
C PRO A 95 -12.89 -11.50 -12.15
N GLY A 96 -13.86 -10.61 -11.99
CA GLY A 96 -15.22 -10.75 -12.52
C GLY A 96 -16.18 -11.53 -11.62
N GLU A 97 -15.68 -12.23 -10.60
CA GLU A 97 -16.50 -12.90 -9.58
C GLU A 97 -16.34 -12.20 -8.22
N ASP A 98 -15.11 -12.10 -7.72
CA ASP A 98 -14.80 -11.50 -6.41
C ASP A 98 -14.53 -9.99 -6.51
N TYR A 99 -14.08 -9.50 -7.67
CA TYR A 99 -13.82 -8.07 -7.89
C TYR A 99 -13.91 -7.66 -9.36
N ASP A 100 -14.28 -6.40 -9.63
CA ASP A 100 -14.24 -5.82 -10.99
C ASP A 100 -12.82 -5.30 -11.30
N ALA A 101 -12.16 -5.85 -12.31
CA ALA A 101 -10.78 -5.51 -12.63
C ALA A 101 -10.56 -4.06 -13.15
N ASN A 102 -11.62 -3.38 -13.61
CA ASN A 102 -11.55 -1.98 -14.04
C ASN A 102 -11.82 -1.00 -12.90
N LEU A 103 -12.54 -1.43 -11.86
CA LEU A 103 -12.91 -0.60 -10.71
C LEU A 103 -12.11 -0.93 -9.45
N SER A 104 -11.45 -2.09 -9.42
CA SER A 104 -10.58 -2.53 -8.32
C SER A 104 -9.13 -2.39 -8.72
N GLY A 105 -8.24 -2.18 -7.76
CA GLY A 105 -6.84 -1.96 -8.02
C GLY A 105 -6.09 -1.55 -6.76
N ALA A 106 -4.96 -0.89 -6.95
CA ALA A 106 -4.21 -0.29 -5.86
C ALA A 106 -4.25 1.23 -5.98
N GLU A 107 -4.76 1.88 -4.94
CA GLU A 107 -4.38 3.25 -4.65
C GLU A 107 -2.99 3.27 -4.02
N TRP A 108 -2.16 4.23 -4.42
CA TRP A 108 -0.80 4.35 -3.93
C TRP A 108 -0.36 5.81 -3.89
N TRP A 109 0.57 6.09 -3.00
CA TRP A 109 1.23 7.36 -2.82
C TRP A 109 2.67 7.09 -2.33
N THR A 110 3.53 8.09 -2.37
CA THR A 110 4.91 7.95 -1.87
C THR A 110 5.13 8.83 -0.66
N LEU A 111 5.89 8.33 0.31
CA LEU A 111 6.43 9.11 1.42
C LEU A 111 7.94 9.11 1.29
N VAL A 112 8.55 10.27 1.09
CA VAL A 112 10.00 10.40 1.06
C VAL A 112 10.43 11.20 2.27
N LEU A 113 10.96 10.49 3.27
CA LEU A 113 11.45 11.08 4.50
C LEU A 113 12.88 11.59 4.32
N ASP A 114 13.14 12.80 4.81
CA ASP A 114 14.47 13.35 5.02
C ASP A 114 14.76 13.56 6.52
N GLY A 115 15.97 14.03 6.84
CA GLY A 115 16.42 14.17 8.23
C GLY A 115 15.70 15.25 9.04
N GLN A 116 14.71 15.95 8.47
CA GLN A 116 13.91 16.97 9.15
C GLN A 116 12.44 16.57 9.32
N ASP A 117 12.04 15.38 8.85
CA ASP A 117 10.65 14.92 8.96
C ASP A 117 10.35 14.23 10.29
N ASP A 118 9.26 14.64 10.94
CA ASP A 118 8.78 14.10 12.23
C ASP A 118 7.85 12.88 12.06
N VAL A 119 7.76 12.32 10.85
CA VAL A 119 6.87 11.20 10.56
C VAL A 119 7.51 9.89 11.03
N GLY A 120 7.10 9.43 12.22
CA GLY A 120 7.47 8.12 12.75
C GLY A 120 6.86 6.94 11.99
N PHE A 121 7.28 5.72 12.34
CA PHE A 121 6.69 4.50 11.79
C PHE A 121 5.20 4.41 12.14
N HIS A 122 4.35 4.47 11.13
CA HIS A 122 2.89 4.42 11.27
C HIS A 122 2.30 3.62 10.11
N TRP A 123 1.06 3.14 10.32
CA TRP A 123 0.24 2.56 9.26
C TRP A 123 -0.77 3.59 8.82
N ASP A 124 -1.00 3.64 7.51
CA ASP A 124 -2.11 4.44 7.01
C ASP A 124 -3.42 3.84 7.52
N ARG A 125 -4.30 4.70 8.03
CA ARG A 125 -5.61 4.31 8.55
C ARG A 125 -6.64 4.52 7.45
N ASP A 126 -7.65 3.67 7.39
CA ASP A 126 -8.82 3.95 6.58
C ASP A 126 -9.63 5.08 7.24
N TYR A 127 -9.34 6.32 6.85
CA TYR A 127 -9.94 7.51 7.46
C TYR A 127 -11.45 7.58 7.26
N ALA A 128 -12.00 6.94 6.22
CA ALA A 128 -13.44 6.91 5.99
C ALA A 128 -14.18 6.07 7.06
N LEU A 129 -13.50 5.09 7.65
CA LEU A 129 -14.05 4.22 8.69
C LEU A 129 -13.73 4.70 10.12
N GLU A 130 -12.88 5.71 10.28
CA GLU A 130 -12.55 6.29 11.58
C GLU A 130 -13.78 6.96 12.22
N ASP A 131 -14.61 7.63 11.42
CA ASP A 131 -15.88 8.24 11.86
C ASP A 131 -16.88 7.18 12.37
N ASP A 132 -16.75 5.93 11.92
CA ASP A 132 -17.54 4.78 12.38
C ASP A 132 -16.90 4.05 13.59
N GLY A 133 -15.78 4.57 14.13
CA GLY A 133 -15.05 4.00 15.25
C GLY A 133 -14.28 2.73 14.91
N LEU A 134 -14.07 2.44 13.62
CA LEU A 134 -13.36 1.25 13.14
C LEU A 134 -11.93 1.59 12.76
N HIS A 135 -10.98 0.96 13.46
CA HIS A 135 -9.55 1.14 13.23
C HIS A 135 -8.99 -0.08 12.49
N VAL A 136 -8.99 -0.02 11.16
CA VAL A 136 -8.37 -1.07 10.34
C VAL A 136 -6.88 -0.77 10.22
N HIS A 137 -6.03 -1.67 10.71
CA HIS A 137 -4.58 -1.61 10.54
C HIS A 137 -4.01 -3.03 10.41
N PRO A 138 -2.84 -3.20 9.76
CA PRO A 138 -2.16 -4.49 9.74
C PRO A 138 -1.85 -4.95 11.17
N HIS A 139 -2.18 -6.21 11.49
CA HIS A 139 -1.66 -6.87 12.68
C HIS A 139 -0.23 -7.32 12.40
N ILE A 140 0.73 -6.77 13.13
CA ILE A 140 2.12 -7.17 13.04
C ILE A 140 2.50 -7.74 14.40
N SER A 141 2.90 -9.01 14.39
CA SER A 141 3.56 -9.69 15.50
C SER A 141 5.06 -9.80 15.24
#